data_AF-A0A3A4NKX5-F1
#
_entry.id   AF-A0A3A4NKX5-F1
#
_cell.length_a   1.000
_cell.length_b   1.000
_cell.length_c   1.000
_cell.angle_alpha   90.00
_cell.angle_beta   90.00
_cell.angle_gamma   90.00
#
_symmetry.space_group_name_H-M   'P 1'
#
loop_
_entity.id
_entity.type
_entity.pdbx_description
1 polymer ?
#
loop_
_entity_poly.entity_id
_entity_poly.type
_entity_poly.pdbx_seq_one_letter_code
_entity_poly.pdbx_strand_id
1 'polypeptide(L)' 'MTAALRASALHLCGLLPALPSFDWSLDPVRREVAVIAYHFHWSRAECMDLSRRERAAWIEEIKRINKDIARSVKGRKR' A
#
# COMPACT_ATOMS: atom_id res chain seq x y z
N MET A 1 -28.33 -26.46 -31.80
CA MET A 1 -28.30 -25.06 -31.36
C MET A 1 -27.83 -25.03 -29.90
N THR A 2 -26.63 -25.56 -29.62
CA THR A 2 -25.38 -24.82 -29.30
C THR A 2 -25.45 -24.00 -28.01
N ALA A 3 -24.97 -24.65 -26.95
CA ALA A 3 -24.58 -24.10 -25.66
C ALA A 3 -23.50 -22.99 -25.80
N ALA A 4 -23.93 -21.77 -26.12
CA ALA A 4 -23.03 -20.68 -26.50
C ALA A 4 -22.84 -19.58 -25.43
N LEU A 5 -23.10 -19.83 -24.14
CA LEU A 5 -23.11 -18.77 -23.13
C LEU A 5 -22.22 -19.01 -21.88
N ARG A 6 -21.41 -20.07 -21.82
CA ARG A 6 -20.51 -20.33 -20.66
C ARG A 6 -19.03 -20.08 -20.94
N ALA A 7 -18.64 -19.66 -22.13
CA ALA A 7 -17.23 -19.57 -22.55
C ALA A 7 -16.72 -18.13 -22.80
N SER A 8 -17.34 -17.11 -22.21
CA SER A 8 -16.93 -15.70 -22.43
C SER A 8 -16.09 -15.10 -21.31
N ALA A 9 -16.04 -15.71 -20.12
CA ALA A 9 -15.25 -15.17 -19.00
C ALA A 9 -13.76 -15.62 -19.04
N LEU A 10 -13.46 -16.77 -19.68
CA LEU A 10 -12.10 -17.33 -19.72
C LEU A 10 -11.22 -16.76 -20.84
N HIS A 11 -11.80 -16.06 -21.84
CA HIS A 11 -11.02 -15.42 -22.90
C HIS A 11 -10.35 -14.10 -22.49
N LEU A 12 -10.79 -13.46 -21.40
CA LEU A 12 -10.14 -12.24 -20.91
C LEU A 12 -8.88 -12.51 -20.07
N CYS A 13 -8.76 -13.70 -19.46
CA CYS A 13 -7.58 -14.07 -18.66
C CYS A 13 -6.34 -14.41 -19.51
N GLY A 14 -6.51 -14.84 -20.77
CA GLY A 14 -5.41 -15.29 -21.62
C GLY A 14 -4.54 -14.19 -22.24
N LEU A 15 -4.96 -12.92 -22.15
CA LEU A 15 -4.26 -11.74 -22.69
C LEU A 15 -3.55 -10.90 -21.61
N LEU A 16 -3.50 -11.39 -20.37
CA LEU A 16 -2.97 -10.65 -19.22
C LEU A 16 -1.43 -10.60 -19.03
N PRO A 17 -0.54 -11.30 -19.78
CA PRO A 17 0.88 -11.30 -19.39
C PRO A 17 1.65 -10.04 -19.81
N ALA A 18 0.98 -9.03 -20.37
CA ALA A 18 1.59 -7.77 -20.82
C ALA A 18 1.16 -6.53 -20.02
N LEU A 19 0.35 -6.66 -18.96
CA LEU A 19 0.12 -5.54 -18.05
C LEU A 19 1.33 -5.42 -17.13
N PRO A 20 2.09 -4.31 -17.19
CA PRO A 20 3.16 -4.10 -16.24
C PRO A 20 2.51 -3.99 -14.86
N SER A 21 2.89 -4.87 -13.96
CA SER A 21 2.90 -4.53 -12.53
C SER A 21 1.54 -4.19 -11.94
N PHE A 22 0.48 -4.97 -12.22
CA PHE A 22 -0.67 -4.98 -11.31
C PHE A 22 -0.25 -5.75 -10.05
N ASP A 23 0.56 -5.10 -9.22
CA ASP A 23 1.14 -5.62 -7.99
C ASP A 23 0.03 -5.79 -6.94
N TRP A 24 -0.62 -6.95 -6.97
CA TRP A 24 -1.62 -7.39 -6.00
C TRP A 24 -0.97 -7.90 -4.71
N SER A 25 0.36 -7.83 -4.57
CA SER A 25 1.02 -8.30 -3.37
C SER A 25 0.43 -7.62 -2.14
N LEU A 26 0.05 -8.42 -1.14
CA LEU A 26 -0.49 -7.94 0.14
C LEU A 26 0.62 -7.44 1.07
N ASP A 27 1.88 -7.73 0.76
CA ASP A 27 3.02 -7.36 1.58
C ASP A 27 3.21 -5.84 1.75
N PRO A 28 3.05 -5.01 0.70
CA PRO A 28 3.07 -3.55 0.85
C PRO A 28 2.00 -3.07 1.83
N VAL A 29 0.75 -3.51 1.68
CA VAL A 29 -0.38 -3.01 2.50
C VAL A 29 -0.21 -3.38 3.97
N ARG A 30 0.22 -4.61 4.28
CA ARG A 30 0.46 -5.01 5.68
C ARG A 30 1.54 -4.14 6.32
N ARG A 31 2.62 -3.86 5.61
CA ARG A 31 3.70 -2.99 6.10
C ARG A 31 3.23 -1.55 6.26
N GLU A 32 2.50 -1.01 5.29
CA GLU A 32 1.91 0.33 5.36
C GLU A 32 1.04 0.48 6.62
N VAL A 33 0.11 -0.47 6.82
CA VAL A 33 -0.78 -0.48 7.98
C VAL A 33 -0.01 -0.62 9.30
N ALA A 34 0.99 -1.50 9.36
CA ALA A 34 1.79 -1.68 10.57
C ALA A 34 2.57 -0.42 10.95
N VAL A 35 3.18 0.26 9.96
CA VAL A 35 3.91 1.53 10.19
C VAL A 35 2.95 2.60 10.71
N ILE A 36 1.79 2.78 10.06
CA ILE A 36 0.82 3.79 10.47
C ILE A 36 0.28 3.48 11.86
N ALA A 37 -0.17 2.24 12.10
CA ALA A 37 -0.70 1.83 13.40
C ALA A 37 0.34 1.95 14.52
N TYR A 38 1.61 1.68 14.26
CA TYR A 38 2.68 1.86 15.24
C TYR A 38 2.86 3.32 15.67
N HIS A 39 2.74 4.27 14.73
CA HIS A 39 2.97 5.69 14.99
C HIS A 39 1.73 6.44 15.50
N PHE A 40 0.55 6.12 14.99
CA PHE A 40 -0.70 6.80 15.33
C PHE A 40 -1.52 6.05 16.38
N HIS A 41 -1.17 4.80 16.67
CA HIS A 41 -1.91 3.90 17.56
C HIS A 41 -3.37 3.66 17.12
N TRP A 42 -3.67 3.91 15.85
CA TRP A 42 -4.95 3.54 15.25
C TRP A 42 -5.08 2.03 15.13
N SER A 43 -6.32 1.56 15.19
CA SER A 43 -6.64 0.16 14.98
C SER A 43 -6.30 -0.26 13.55
N ARG A 44 -6.10 -1.57 13.35
CA ARG A 44 -5.92 -2.14 12.01
C ARG A 44 -7.08 -1.78 11.08
N ALA A 45 -8.31 -1.70 11.60
CA ALA A 45 -9.50 -1.38 10.81
C ALA A 45 -9.42 0.05 10.26
N GLU A 46 -9.16 1.03 11.14
CA GLU A 46 -9.03 2.44 10.74
C GLU A 46 -7.92 2.65 9.68
N CYS A 47 -6.78 1.96 9.83
CA CYS A 47 -5.71 2.03 8.83
C CYS A 47 -6.09 1.39 7.49
N MET A 48 -6.97 0.38 7.49
CA MET A 48 -7.44 -0.30 6.28
C MET A 48 -8.53 0.50 5.55
N ASP A 49 -9.26 1.37 6.26
CA ASP A 49 -10.26 2.28 5.68
C ASP A 49 -9.63 3.41 4.87
N LEU A 50 -8.35 3.74 5.13
CA LEU A 50 -7.59 4.67 4.31
C LEU A 50 -7.38 4.11 2.90
N SER A 51 -7.51 4.96 1.89
CA SER A 51 -7.09 4.63 0.54
C SER A 51 -5.57 4.40 0.48
N ARG A 52 -5.11 3.70 -0.57
CA ARG A 52 -3.67 3.51 -0.83
C ARG A 52 -2.91 4.84 -0.91
N ARG A 53 -3.54 5.89 -1.47
CA ARG A 53 -2.92 7.23 -1.60
C ARG A 53 -2.79 7.90 -0.25
N GLU A 54 -3.79 7.80 0.61
CA GLU A 54 -3.74 8.36 1.97
C GLU A 54 -2.68 7.66 2.82
N ARG A 55 -2.61 6.32 2.78
CA ARG A 55 -1.53 5.59 3.47
C ARG A 55 -0.15 6.01 2.99
N ALA A 56 0.04 6.14 1.68
CA ALA A 56 1.31 6.60 1.12
C ALA A 56 1.67 8.02 1.59
N ALA A 57 0.70 8.94 1.64
CA ALA A 57 0.91 10.30 2.12
C ALA A 57 1.34 10.32 3.61
N TRP A 58 0.66 9.56 4.47
CA TRP A 58 1.02 9.46 5.88
C TRP A 58 2.42 8.85 6.08
N ILE A 59 2.78 7.84 5.31
CA ILE A 59 4.12 7.23 5.39
C ILE A 59 5.22 8.23 5.01
N GLU A 60 5.00 9.06 3.98
CA GLU A 60 5.96 10.10 3.62
C GLU A 60 6.07 11.18 4.70
N GLU A 61 4.96 11.54 5.36
CA GLU A 61 4.96 12.46 6.50
C GLU A 61 5.80 11.92 7.67
N ILE A 62 5.55 10.67 8.07
CA ILE A 62 6.31 9.98 9.13
C ILE A 62 7.81 9.99 8.80
N LYS A 63 8.18 9.67 7.54
CA LYS A 63 9.59 9.70 7.11
C LYS A 63 10.19 11.09 7.21
N ARG A 64 9.44 12.14 6.87
CA ARG A 64 9.91 13.54 6.96
C ARG A 64 10.21 13.91 8.41
N ILE A 65 9.26 13.68 9.31
CA ILE A 65 9.42 13.96 10.75
C ILE A 65 10.63 13.22 11.33
N ASN A 66 10.77 11.92 11.01
CA ASN A 66 11.91 11.13 11.48
C ASN A 66 13.26 11.68 10.99
N LYS A 67 13.34 12.16 9.75
CA LYS A 67 14.54 12.83 9.24
C LYS A 67 14.84 14.12 10.01
N ASP A 68 13.81 14.90 10.33
CA ASP A 68 13.97 16.16 11.06
C ASP A 68 14.45 15.94 12.50
N ILE A 69 13.85 14.96 13.19
CA ILE A 69 14.30 14.53 14.52
C ILE A 69 15.75 14.03 14.47
N ALA A 70 16.10 13.19 13.49
CA ALA A 70 17.47 12.69 13.35
C ALA A 70 18.47 13.85 13.14
N ARG A 71 18.10 14.86 12.33
CA ARG A 71 18.93 16.06 12.12
C ARG A 71 19.11 16.86 13.41
N SER A 72 18.04 17.09 14.17
CA SER A 72 18.11 17.85 15.43
C SER A 72 18.93 17.13 16.50
N VAL A 73 18.81 15.80 16.60
CA VAL A 73 19.61 14.97 17.51
C VAL A 73 21.10 15.02 17.14
N LYS A 74 21.44 14.95 15.85
CA LYS A 74 22.83 15.02 15.38
C LYS A 74 23.47 16.38 15.67
N GLY A 75 22.70 17.47 15.55
CA GLY A 75 23.16 18.82 15.86
C GLY A 75 23.53 19.02 17.34
N ARG A 76 22.81 18.38 18.27
CA ARG A 76 23.09 18.44 19.71
C ARG A 76 24.36 17.69 20.15
N LYS A 77 24.86 16.76 19.34
CA LYS A 77 26.06 15.97 19.65
C LYS A 77 27.35 16.56 19.08
N ARG A 78 27.26 17.66 18.33
CA ARG A 78 28.39 18.39 17.77
C ARG A 78 28.63 19.64 18.62
#